data_AF-A0A9D3Q0R4-F1
#
_entry.id   AF-A0A9D3Q0R4-F1
#
_cell.length_a   1.000
_cell.length_b   1.000
_cell.length_c   1.000
_cell.angle_alpha   90.00
_cell.angle_beta   90.00
_cell.angle_gamma   90.00
#
_symmetry.space_group_name_H-M   'P 1'
#
loop_
_entity.id
_entity.type
_entity.pdbx_description
1 polymer ?
#
loop_
_entity_poly.entity_id
_entity_poly.type
_entity_poly.pdbx_seq_one_letter_code
_entity_poly.pdbx_strand_id
1 'polypeptide(L)'
;MSRLLCLALFLCLLPFAVSLFCYTCVFPAISPLDCIKFPQKCPPGHLCLSSTAVGTRGDFRVVLYEKSCVLSALCGLTGEKYTMGINFTFSNDCCDTNLCNGATTTAAFHWTGTFLCLPFLFSVVLW
;
A
#
# COMPACT_ATOMS: atom_id res chain seq x y z
N MET A 1 13.60 -34.36 -21.37
CA MET A 1 12.59 -33.34 -21.70
C MET A 1 11.57 -33.12 -20.57
N SER A 2 10.98 -34.16 -19.96
CA SER A 2 10.01 -34.02 -18.85
C SER A 2 10.54 -33.29 -17.60
N ARG A 3 11.79 -33.51 -17.16
CA ARG A 3 12.33 -32.88 -15.94
C ARG A 3 12.54 -31.36 -16.04
N LEU A 4 12.93 -30.86 -17.22
CA LEU A 4 13.09 -29.42 -17.47
C LEU A 4 11.73 -28.71 -17.51
N LEU A 5 10.69 -29.40 -18.02
CA LEU A 5 9.32 -28.91 -18.04
C LEU A 5 8.74 -28.82 -16.61
N CYS A 6 8.97 -29.83 -15.77
CA CYS A 6 8.61 -29.80 -14.35
C CYS A 6 9.28 -28.64 -13.61
N LEU A 7 10.58 -28.40 -13.87
CA LEU A 7 11.34 -27.30 -13.25
C LEU A 7 10.82 -25.92 -13.66
N ALA A 8 10.50 -25.73 -14.95
CA ALA A 8 9.94 -24.48 -15.46
C ALA A 8 8.53 -24.21 -14.89
N LEU A 9 7.69 -25.25 -14.78
CA LEU A 9 6.37 -25.15 -14.16
C LEU A 9 6.49 -24.77 -12.67
N PHE A 10 7.44 -25.38 -11.94
CA PHE A 10 7.69 -25.07 -10.53
C PHE A 10 8.13 -23.62 -10.34
N LEU A 11 9.05 -23.12 -11.18
CA LEU A 11 9.49 -21.72 -11.14
C LEU A 11 8.38 -20.71 -11.45
N CYS A 12 7.43 -21.05 -12.33
CA CYS A 12 6.29 -20.20 -12.66
C CYS A 12 5.24 -20.14 -11.51
N LEU A 13 5.13 -21.23 -10.75
CA LEU A 13 4.25 -21.34 -9.58
C LEU A 13 4.86 -20.74 -8.31
N LEU A 14 6.15 -20.40 -8.31
CA LEU A 14 6.76 -19.68 -7.20
C LEU A 14 6.19 -18.26 -7.15
N PRO A 15 5.48 -17.88 -6.06
CA PRO A 15 5.02 -16.51 -5.91
C PRO A 15 6.25 -15.60 -5.86
N PHE A 16 6.47 -14.81 -6.91
CA PHE A 16 7.43 -13.72 -6.88
C PHE A 16 6.95 -12.73 -5.83
N ALA A 17 7.50 -12.81 -4.62
CA ALA A 17 7.28 -11.84 -3.58
C ALA A 17 8.00 -10.54 -3.97
N VAL A 18 7.36 -9.75 -4.83
CA VAL A 18 7.82 -8.40 -5.15
C VAL A 18 7.77 -7.62 -3.83
N SER A 19 8.93 -7.11 -3.40
CA SER A 19 9.00 -6.29 -2.20
C SER A 19 8.29 -4.96 -2.48
N LEU A 20 7.23 -4.67 -1.73
CA LEU A 20 6.53 -3.39 -1.78
C LEU A 20 7.35 -2.35 -1.03
N PHE A 21 7.54 -1.18 -1.63
CA PHE A 21 8.09 0.00 -0.97
C PHE A 21 7.03 1.08 -0.87
N CYS A 22 6.94 1.74 0.28
CA CYS A 22 6.00 2.83 0.52
C CYS A 22 6.73 4.02 1.13
N TYR A 23 6.20 5.23 0.95
CA TYR A 23 6.71 6.38 1.69
C TYR A 23 6.24 6.35 3.13
N THR A 24 7.10 6.85 4.02
CA THR A 24 6.76 7.29 5.37
C THR A 24 7.14 8.75 5.57
N CYS A 25 6.50 9.43 6.51
CA CYS A 25 6.89 10.78 6.88
C CYS A 25 7.95 10.70 7.98
N VAL A 26 9.09 11.37 7.78
CA VAL A 26 10.19 11.41 8.79
C VAL A 26 9.75 12.15 10.06
N PHE A 27 8.87 13.15 9.91
CA PHE A 27 8.30 13.92 11.02
C PHE A 27 6.77 13.86 10.98
N PRO A 28 6.10 14.01 12.14
CA PRO A 28 4.65 14.22 12.18
C PRO A 28 4.26 15.42 11.32
N ALA A 29 3.34 15.22 10.37
CA ALA A 29 2.97 16.23 9.40
C ALA A 29 1.63 16.87 9.77
N ILE A 30 1.62 18.17 10.07
CA ILE A 30 0.39 18.97 10.27
C ILE A 30 -0.11 19.61 8.97
N SER A 31 0.75 19.63 7.95
CA SER A 31 0.43 19.96 6.57
C SER A 31 0.90 18.81 5.67
N PRO A 32 0.22 18.50 4.55
CA PRO A 32 0.69 17.50 3.60
C PRO A 32 2.10 17.79 3.05
N LEU A 33 2.50 19.07 3.04
CA LEU A 33 3.80 19.55 2.59
C LEU A 33 4.92 19.28 3.59
N ASP A 34 4.59 19.15 4.88
CA ASP A 34 5.58 18.91 5.96
C ASP A 34 6.03 17.44 6.02
N CYS A 35 5.34 16.55 5.30
CA CYS A 35 5.74 15.16 5.20
C CYS A 35 6.98 15.02 4.31
N ILE A 36 8.17 15.06 4.93
CA ILE A 36 9.42 14.65 4.29
C ILE A 36 9.33 13.14 4.05
N LYS A 37 9.12 12.76 2.78
CA LYS A 37 8.87 11.39 2.37
C LYS A 37 10.16 10.57 2.35
N PHE A 38 10.17 9.45 3.06
CA PHE A 38 11.26 8.49 3.06
C PHE A 38 10.76 7.11 2.61
N PRO A 39 11.33 6.51 1.55
CA PRO A 39 10.90 5.20 1.07
C PRO A 39 11.36 4.10 2.04
N GLN A 40 10.46 3.21 2.40
CA GLN A 40 10.76 2.03 3.24
C GLN A 40 10.18 0.76 2.63
N LYS A 41 10.85 -0.37 2.88
CA LYS A 41 10.36 -1.69 2.48
C LYS A 41 9.25 -2.16 3.43
N CYS A 42 8.13 -2.61 2.88
CA CYS A 42 7.02 -3.13 3.67
C CYS A 42 7.15 -4.64 3.95
N PRO A 43 6.63 -5.11 5.10
CA PRO A 43 6.47 -6.53 5.35
C PRO A 43 5.47 -7.17 4.37
N PRO A 44 5.52 -8.51 4.18
CA PRO A 44 4.51 -9.22 3.39
C PRO A 44 3.08 -8.94 3.91
N GLY A 45 2.11 -8.87 2.99
CA GLY A 45 0.71 -8.62 3.32
C GLY A 45 0.38 -7.17 3.72
N HIS A 46 1.34 -6.25 3.64
CA HIS A 46 1.12 -4.83 3.87
C HIS A 46 0.90 -4.07 2.56
N LEU A 47 0.18 -2.95 2.66
CA LEU A 47 -0.09 -1.98 1.62
C LEU A 47 0.46 -0.60 2.02
N CYS A 48 0.60 0.30 1.04
CA CYS A 48 0.96 1.68 1.33
C CYS A 48 -0.24 2.44 1.88
N LEU A 49 -0.11 3.02 3.06
CA LEU A 49 -1.12 3.85 3.71
C LEU A 49 -0.87 5.33 3.44
N SER A 50 -1.95 6.07 3.24
CA SER A 50 -2.05 7.51 3.47
C SER A 50 -3.23 7.74 4.42
N SER A 51 -2.96 8.23 5.63
CA SER A 51 -3.99 8.46 6.65
C SER A 51 -4.09 9.94 6.99
N THR A 52 -5.32 10.39 7.27
CA THR A 52 -5.61 11.74 7.78
C THR A 52 -6.32 11.60 9.11
N ALA A 53 -5.83 12.28 10.14
CA ALA A 53 -6.42 12.28 11.48
C ALA A 53 -6.77 13.70 11.92
N VAL A 54 -8.05 13.97 12.18
CA VAL A 54 -8.54 15.29 12.58
C VAL A 54 -8.84 15.28 14.08
N GLY A 55 -8.21 16.20 14.82
CA GLY A 55 -8.44 16.38 16.25
C GLY A 55 -8.94 17.79 16.56
N THR A 56 -9.90 17.90 17.47
CA THR A 56 -10.46 19.18 17.93
C THR A 56 -10.51 19.25 19.46
N ARG A 57 -10.19 20.42 20.02
CA ARG A 57 -10.29 20.71 21.46
C ARG A 57 -10.58 22.19 21.67
N GLY A 58 -11.84 22.53 21.98
CA GLY A 58 -12.29 23.92 21.99
C GLY A 58 -12.10 24.55 20.61
N ASP A 59 -11.46 25.71 20.55
CA ASP A 59 -11.16 26.42 19.30
C ASP A 59 -9.91 25.87 18.57
N PHE A 60 -9.17 24.95 19.19
CA PHE A 60 -8.01 24.33 18.56
C PHE A 60 -8.43 23.16 17.66
N ARG A 61 -8.07 23.24 16.37
CA ARG A 61 -8.24 22.16 15.40
C ARG A 61 -6.89 21.85 14.75
N VAL A 62 -6.54 20.57 14.71
CA VAL A 62 -5.33 20.08 14.06
C VAL A 62 -5.66 18.91 13.15
N VAL A 63 -4.98 18.84 12.00
CA VAL A 63 -5.06 17.71 11.07
C VAL A 63 -3.67 17.12 10.98
N LEU A 64 -3.55 15.83 11.24
CA LEU A 64 -2.32 15.07 11.10
C LEU A 64 -2.38 14.22 9.84
N TYR A 65 -1.26 14.15 9.13
CA TYR A 65 -1.09 13.31 7.96
C TYR A 65 -0.04 12.24 8.25
N GLU A 66 -0.38 11.00 7.93
CA GLU A 66 0.51 9.85 8.10
C GLU A 66 0.70 9.11 6.78
N LYS A 67 1.92 8.60 6.58
CA LYS A 67 2.24 7.64 5.54
C LYS A 67 3.03 6.49 6.15
N SER A 68 2.65 5.26 5.86
CA SER A 68 3.28 4.07 6.45
C SER A 68 2.97 2.80 5.62
N CYS A 69 3.55 1.67 6.03
CA CYS A 69 3.11 0.35 5.59
C CYS A 69 2.05 -0.16 6.58
N VAL A 70 0.93 -0.69 6.11
CA VAL A 70 -0.14 -1.18 6.99
C VAL A 70 -0.70 -2.51 6.51
N LEU A 71 -1.19 -3.36 7.42
CA LEU A 71 -1.96 -4.55 7.06
C LEU A 71 -3.18 -4.17 6.23
N SER A 72 -3.46 -4.96 5.18
CA SER A 72 -4.62 -4.74 4.30
C SER A 72 -5.96 -4.66 5.04
N ALA A 73 -6.09 -5.36 6.17
CA ALA A 73 -7.28 -5.33 7.03
C ALA A 73 -7.57 -3.95 7.66
N LEU A 74 -6.60 -3.03 7.65
CA LEU A 74 -6.74 -1.68 8.22
C LEU A 74 -7.01 -0.59 7.17
N CYS A 75 -7.13 -0.98 5.90
CA CYS A 75 -7.40 -0.08 4.79
C CYS A 75 -8.90 0.25 4.70
N GLY A 76 -9.23 1.50 4.33
CA GLY A 76 -10.61 1.98 4.25
C GLY A 76 -11.28 2.16 5.61
N LEU A 77 -10.57 1.93 6.73
CA LEU A 77 -11.10 2.13 8.06
C LEU A 77 -11.10 3.60 8.45
N THR A 78 -12.19 4.02 9.06
CA THR A 78 -12.28 5.26 9.84
C THR A 78 -12.46 4.88 11.30
N GLY A 79 -11.82 5.60 12.21
CA GLY A 79 -11.95 5.33 13.64
C GLY A 79 -11.52 6.51 14.49
N GLU A 80 -11.52 6.31 15.80
CA GLU A 80 -11.10 7.33 16.76
C GLU A 80 -9.92 6.85 17.61
N LYS A 81 -9.04 7.79 17.95
CA LYS A 81 -7.92 7.54 18.86
C LYS A 81 -7.73 8.75 19.77
N TYR A 82 -7.70 8.50 21.07
CA TYR A 82 -7.36 9.54 22.04
C TYR A 82 -5.85 9.60 22.24
N THR A 83 -5.25 10.78 22.04
CA THR A 83 -3.84 11.03 22.35
C THR A 83 -3.60 12.52 22.59
N MET A 84 -2.56 12.87 23.35
CA MET A 84 -2.21 14.26 23.67
C MET A 84 -3.39 15.10 24.22
N GLY A 85 -4.36 14.44 24.86
CA GLY A 85 -5.55 15.12 25.39
C GLY A 85 -6.63 15.46 24.35
N ILE A 86 -6.55 14.92 23.13
CA ILE A 86 -7.45 15.20 22.00
C ILE A 86 -7.96 13.87 21.40
N ASN A 87 -9.25 13.80 21.07
CA ASN A 87 -9.80 12.72 20.26
C ASN A 87 -9.54 13.02 18.78
N PHE A 88 -8.81 12.13 18.12
CA PHE A 88 -8.55 12.20 16.69
C PHE A 88 -9.43 11.20 15.95
N THR A 89 -10.19 11.69 14.99
CA THR A 89 -10.89 10.84 14.01
C THR A 89 -9.96 10.63 12.82
N PHE A 90 -9.52 9.40 12.58
CA PHE A 90 -8.62 9.04 11.48
C PHE A 90 -9.37 8.35 10.34
N SER A 91 -8.90 8.53 9.11
CA SER A 91 -9.36 7.83 7.90
C SER A 91 -8.18 7.30 7.10
N ASN A 92 -8.21 6.03 6.73
CA ASN A 92 -7.11 5.31 6.09
C ASN A 92 -7.38 5.00 4.61
N ASP A 93 -6.57 5.55 3.71
CA ASP A 93 -6.58 5.20 2.28
C ASP A 93 -5.34 4.38 1.92
N CYS A 94 -5.52 3.34 1.12
CA CYS A 94 -4.43 2.42 0.76
C CYS A 94 -4.27 2.22 -0.74
N CYS A 95 -3.05 1.85 -1.13
CA CYS A 95 -2.70 1.44 -2.48
C CYS A 95 -1.58 0.37 -2.45
N ASP A 96 -1.43 -0.39 -3.53
CA ASP A 96 -0.66 -1.64 -3.58
C ASP A 96 0.54 -1.63 -4.55
N THR A 97 0.85 -0.47 -5.14
CA THR A 97 1.99 -0.29 -6.04
C THR A 97 3.14 0.46 -5.35
N ASN A 98 4.37 0.28 -5.84
CA ASN A 98 5.54 0.89 -5.22
C ASN A 98 5.41 2.42 -5.14
N LEU A 99 5.57 2.95 -3.94
CA LEU A 99 5.60 4.38 -3.61
C LEU A 99 4.31 5.12 -3.98
N CYS A 100 3.20 4.39 -4.13
CA CYS A 100 1.92 4.93 -4.59
C CYS A 100 1.29 5.95 -3.64
N ASN A 101 1.60 5.85 -2.34
CA ASN A 101 1.18 6.84 -1.35
C ASN A 101 1.98 8.15 -1.45
N GLY A 102 2.75 8.38 -2.51
CA GLY A 102 3.47 9.63 -2.75
C GLY A 102 2.59 10.78 -3.23
N ALA A 103 1.46 10.50 -3.89
CA ALA A 103 0.59 11.56 -4.43
C ALA A 103 -0.24 12.24 -3.34
N THR A 104 -0.47 13.54 -3.52
CA THR A 104 -1.49 14.29 -2.76
C THR A 104 -2.82 14.05 -3.47
N THR A 105 -3.50 12.96 -3.10
CA THR A 105 -4.89 12.65 -3.44
C THR A 105 -5.27 12.81 -4.91
N THR A 106 -4.99 11.81 -5.73
CA THR A 106 -5.76 11.53 -6.94
C THR A 106 -6.13 10.06 -6.91
N ALA A 107 -7.44 9.78 -6.93
CA ALA A 107 -8.01 8.44 -6.87
C ALA A 107 -7.27 7.49 -7.82
N ALA A 108 -6.68 6.44 -7.26
CA ALA A 108 -5.94 5.45 -8.03
C ALA A 108 -6.92 4.68 -8.92
N PHE A 109 -6.79 4.85 -10.23
CA PHE A 109 -7.47 4.03 -11.21
C PHE A 109 -6.76 2.66 -11.23
N HIS A 110 -7.42 1.63 -10.69
CA HIS A 110 -6.89 0.28 -10.64
C HIS A 110 -6.88 -0.33 -12.05
N TRP A 111 -5.75 -0.23 -12.75
CA TRP A 111 -5.50 -1.04 -13.93
C TRP A 111 -4.97 -2.40 -13.49
N THR A 112 -5.87 -3.37 -13.35
CA THR A 112 -5.49 -4.78 -13.22
C THR A 112 -4.87 -5.23 -14.55
N GLY A 113 -3.55 -5.15 -14.63
CA GLY A 113 -2.74 -5.71 -15.70
C GLY A 113 -2.71 -7.24 -15.61
N THR A 114 -3.85 -7.90 -15.80
CA THR A 114 -3.96 -9.36 -15.87
C THR A 114 -3.87 -9.80 -17.33
N PHE A 115 -2.74 -9.55 -17.98
CA PHE A 115 -2.46 -10.12 -19.30
C PHE A 115 -0.98 -10.38 -19.39
N LEU A 116 -0.54 -11.62 -19.14
CA LEU A 116 0.64 -12.23 -19.76
C LEU A 116 0.91 -13.70 -19.36
N CYS A 117 -0.07 -14.46 -18.85
CA CYS A 117 0.10 -15.91 -18.64
C CYS A 117 -0.69 -16.81 -19.62
N LEU A 118 -1.39 -16.24 -20.61
CA LEU A 118 -2.18 -17.03 -21.55
C LEU A 118 -1.40 -17.73 -22.70
N PRO A 119 -0.20 -17.31 -23.15
CA PRO A 119 0.39 -17.95 -24.33
C PRO A 119 1.13 -19.26 -24.03
N PHE A 120 1.46 -19.59 -22.76
CA PHE A 120 2.22 -20.80 -22.44
C PHE A 120 1.38 -22.09 -22.36
N LEU A 121 0.06 -21.97 -22.18
CA LEU A 121 -0.84 -23.14 -22.12
C LEU A 121 -1.22 -23.68 -23.52
N PHE A 122 -1.21 -22.84 -24.55
CA PHE A 122 -1.57 -23.26 -25.92
C PHE A 122 -0.53 -24.17 -26.58
N SER A 123 0.73 -24.14 -26.15
CA SER A 123 1.78 -25.01 -26.71
C SER A 123 1.74 -26.45 -26.20
N VAL A 124 0.97 -26.75 -25.14
CA VAL A 124 0.88 -28.09 -24.53
C VAL A 124 -0.32 -28.89 -25.07
N VAL A 125 -1.31 -28.24 -25.68
CA VAL A 125 -2.53 -28.91 -26.19
C VAL A 125 -2.39 -29.34 -27.66
N LEU A 126 -1.34 -28.90 -28.36
CA LEU A 126 -1.16 -29.15 -29.80
C LEU A 126 0.04 -30.05 -30.13
N TRP A 127 0.50 -30.87 -29.18
CA TRP A 127 1.41 -32.00 -29.45
C TRP A 127 1.02 -33.24 -28.64
#